data_AF-A0A7C7QRL4-F1
#
_entry.id   AF-A0A7C7QRL4-F1
#
_cell.length_a   1.000
_cell.length_b   1.000
_cell.length_c   1.000
_cell.angle_alpha   90.00
_cell.angle_beta   90.00
_cell.angle_gamma   90.00
#
_symmetry.space_group_name_H-M   'P 1'
#
loop_
_entity.id
_entity.type
_entity.pdbx_description
1 polymer ?
#
loop_
_entity_poly.entity_id
_entity_poly.type
_entity_poly.pdbx_seq_one_letter_code
_entity_poly.pdbx_strand_id
1 'polypeptide(L)'
;MPPRVPEAVRQAWGDELVTEIVPWLEQIVQEKALPRDEYRQVLSRLEVLEHDVADVKADLRELRGEMGGLRGEMGGLRGEMGGLRGEMNERFDRMNERFDRMNERFTEMERHFEARFDQMNERFVEIERHFETRLDQMSERMLVQTRWLIGTIALFGTILTILMAIAQFAP
;
A
#
# COMPACT_ATOMS: atom_id res chain seq x y z
N MET A 1 54.49 -61.76 -36.08
CA MET A 1 55.30 -62.99 -36.14
C MET A 1 54.51 -64.04 -35.39
N PRO A 2 54.05 -65.14 -36.02
CA PRO A 2 53.27 -66.14 -35.30
C PRO A 2 54.11 -66.67 -34.13
N PRO A 3 53.52 -66.86 -32.95
CA PRO A 3 54.24 -67.41 -31.81
C PRO A 3 54.71 -68.82 -32.18
N ARG A 4 56.03 -69.02 -32.27
CA ARG A 4 56.58 -70.37 -32.51
C ARG A 4 56.38 -71.20 -31.26
N VAL A 5 55.74 -72.35 -31.41
CA VAL A 5 55.57 -73.31 -30.31
C VAL A 5 56.95 -73.76 -29.82
N PRO A 6 57.25 -73.63 -28.50
CA PRO A 6 58.51 -74.04 -27.92
C PRO A 6 58.83 -75.52 -28.21
N GLU A 7 60.10 -75.84 -28.47
CA GLU A 7 60.55 -77.20 -28.83
C GLU A 7 60.14 -78.25 -27.77
N ALA A 8 60.15 -77.88 -26.49
CA ALA A 8 59.73 -78.74 -25.39
C ALA A 8 58.26 -79.19 -25.49
N VAL A 9 57.39 -78.35 -26.04
CA VAL A 9 55.96 -78.67 -26.23
C VAL A 9 55.78 -79.61 -27.43
N ARG A 10 56.50 -79.37 -28.53
CA ARG A 10 56.52 -80.27 -29.70
C ARG A 10 57.03 -81.66 -29.34
N GLN A 11 58.08 -81.75 -28.51
CA GLN A 11 58.64 -83.02 -28.10
C GLN A 11 57.73 -83.79 -27.12
N ALA A 12 57.02 -83.08 -26.24
CA ALA A 12 56.14 -83.71 -25.25
C ALA A 12 54.80 -84.17 -25.84
N TRP A 13 54.24 -83.43 -26.81
CA TRP A 13 52.89 -83.67 -27.33
C TRP A 13 52.89 -84.27 -28.75
N GLY A 14 54.04 -84.31 -29.42
CA GLY A 14 54.16 -84.76 -30.80
C GLY A 14 53.77 -83.68 -31.82
N ASP A 15 54.43 -83.68 -32.98
CA ASP A 15 54.21 -82.65 -34.01
C ASP A 15 52.79 -82.67 -34.58
N GLU A 16 52.16 -83.84 -34.67
CA GLU A 16 50.81 -84.04 -35.23
C GLU A 16 49.74 -83.29 -34.42
N LEU A 17 49.77 -83.42 -33.08
CA LEU A 17 48.85 -82.69 -32.19
C LEU A 17 49.12 -81.19 -32.16
N VAL A 18 50.40 -80.78 -32.26
CA VAL A 18 50.76 -79.35 -32.34
C VAL A 18 50.22 -78.72 -33.62
N THR A 19 50.26 -79.44 -34.75
CA THR A 19 49.72 -78.95 -36.02
C THR A 19 48.19 -78.81 -36.03
N GLU A 20 47.47 -79.56 -35.20
CA GLU A 20 46.01 -79.43 -35.07
C GLU A 20 45.59 -78.37 -34.04
N ILE A 21 46.28 -78.31 -32.89
CA ILE A 21 45.88 -77.47 -31.76
C ILE A 21 46.24 -75.99 -31.98
N VAL A 22 47.36 -75.70 -32.63
CA VAL A 22 47.80 -74.30 -32.83
C VAL A 22 46.84 -73.50 -33.71
N PRO A 23 46.42 -73.97 -34.90
CA PRO A 23 45.45 -73.24 -35.72
C PRO A 23 44.08 -73.11 -35.04
N TRP A 24 43.65 -74.15 -34.31
CA TRP A 24 42.42 -74.12 -33.52
C TRP A 24 42.47 -73.06 -32.40
N LEU A 25 43.59 -72.98 -31.66
CA LEU A 25 43.80 -71.94 -30.65
C LEU A 25 43.86 -70.54 -31.25
N GLU A 26 44.54 -70.37 -32.39
CA GLU A 26 44.55 -69.10 -33.11
C GLU A 26 43.15 -68.71 -33.56
N GLN A 27 42.35 -69.66 -34.05
CA GLN A 27 40.95 -69.43 -34.41
C GLN A 27 40.14 -68.95 -33.19
N ILE A 28 40.26 -69.62 -32.04
CA ILE A 28 39.55 -69.20 -30.81
C ILE A 28 40.00 -67.81 -30.36
N VAL A 29 41.30 -67.54 -30.41
CA VAL A 29 41.85 -66.23 -30.04
C VAL A 29 41.34 -65.16 -31.01
N GLN A 30 41.27 -65.42 -32.31
CA GLN A 30 40.73 -64.48 -33.29
C GLN A 30 39.21 -64.28 -33.14
N GLU A 31 38.47 -65.34 -32.76
CA GLU A 31 37.01 -65.28 -32.60
C GLU A 31 36.60 -64.54 -31.31
N LYS A 32 37.40 -64.63 -30.24
CA LYS A 32 37.05 -64.08 -28.92
C LYS A 32 37.92 -62.92 -28.44
N ALA A 33 39.06 -62.65 -29.07
CA ALA A 33 39.86 -61.48 -28.70
C ALA A 33 39.22 -60.22 -29.28
N LEU A 34 38.95 -59.25 -28.41
CA LEU A 34 38.64 -57.89 -28.84
C LEU A 34 39.86 -57.34 -29.60
N PRO A 35 39.68 -56.89 -30.86
CA PRO A 35 40.74 -56.22 -31.60
C PRO A 35 41.28 -55.04 -30.80
N ARG A 36 42.60 -54.83 -30.85
CA ARG A 36 43.27 -53.71 -30.16
C ARG A 36 42.68 -52.34 -30.52
N ASP A 37 42.08 -52.21 -31.70
CA ASP A 37 41.48 -50.97 -32.19
C ASP A 37 40.11 -50.69 -31.54
N GLU A 38 39.31 -51.72 -31.23
CA GLU A 38 38.07 -51.55 -30.45
C GLU A 38 38.39 -51.10 -29.02
N TYR A 39 39.45 -51.67 -28.42
CA TYR A 39 39.93 -51.25 -27.10
C TYR A 39 40.37 -49.77 -27.10
N ARG A 40 41.11 -49.34 -28.13
CA ARG A 40 41.49 -47.93 -28.32
C ARG A 40 40.28 -47.02 -28.51
N GLN A 41 39.27 -47.47 -29.26
CA GLN A 41 38.05 -46.72 -29.48
C GLN A 41 37.27 -46.53 -28.17
N VAL A 42 37.19 -47.58 -27.33
CA VAL A 42 36.57 -47.48 -26.00
C VAL A 42 37.32 -46.50 -25.11
N LEU A 43 38.66 -46.55 -25.09
CA LEU A 43 39.46 -45.58 -24.32
C LEU A 43 39.24 -44.14 -24.79
N SER A 44 39.24 -43.90 -26.11
CA SER A 44 38.96 -42.57 -26.64
C SER A 44 37.56 -42.08 -26.27
N ARG A 45 36.54 -42.95 -26.29
CA ARG A 45 35.19 -42.60 -25.83
C ARG A 45 35.13 -42.33 -24.33
N LEU A 46 35.93 -43.05 -23.54
CA LEU A 46 36.03 -42.84 -22.09
C LEU A 46 36.66 -41.47 -21.80
N GLU A 47 37.71 -41.08 -22.52
CA GLU A 47 38.33 -39.76 -22.39
C GLU A 47 37.35 -38.63 -22.69
N VAL A 48 36.56 -38.77 -23.77
CA VAL A 48 35.49 -37.79 -24.08
C VAL A 48 34.44 -37.74 -22.97
N LEU A 49 34.01 -38.91 -22.47
CA LEU A 49 33.03 -38.95 -21.38
C LEU A 49 33.57 -38.32 -20.09
N GLU A 50 34.85 -38.52 -19.77
CA GLU A 50 35.50 -37.90 -18.62
C GLU A 50 35.53 -36.37 -18.75
N HIS A 51 35.78 -35.87 -19.95
CA HIS A 51 35.71 -34.44 -20.27
C HIS A 51 34.28 -33.90 -20.11
N ASP A 52 33.29 -34.52 -20.73
CA ASP A 52 31.88 -34.10 -20.64
C ASP A 52 31.40 -34.08 -19.17
N VAL A 53 31.81 -35.07 -18.38
CA VAL A 53 31.49 -35.12 -16.93
C VAL A 53 32.18 -34.00 -16.16
N ALA A 54 33.39 -33.59 -16.56
CA ALA A 54 34.07 -32.45 -15.96
C ALA A 54 33.35 -31.14 -16.28
N ASP A 55 32.90 -30.96 -17.51
CA ASP A 55 32.13 -29.78 -17.95
C ASP A 55 30.78 -29.69 -17.22
N VAL A 56 30.02 -30.78 -17.16
CA VAL A 56 28.74 -30.83 -16.42
C VAL A 56 28.95 -30.49 -14.94
N LYS A 57 30.06 -30.91 -14.33
CA LYS A 57 30.39 -30.54 -12.95
C LYS A 57 30.72 -29.05 -12.80
N ALA A 58 31.30 -28.42 -13.82
CA ALA A 58 31.56 -26.98 -13.83
C ALA A 58 30.24 -26.21 -13.92
N ASP A 59 29.37 -26.57 -14.88
CA ASP A 59 28.05 -25.96 -15.04
C ASP A 59 27.19 -26.10 -13.77
N LEU A 60 27.23 -27.26 -13.12
CA LEU A 60 26.49 -27.48 -11.87
C LEU A 60 27.00 -26.59 -10.71
N ARG A 61 28.29 -26.26 -10.70
CA ARG A 61 28.86 -25.31 -9.71
C ARG A 61 28.42 -23.88 -10.02
N GLU A 62 28.38 -23.50 -11.28
CA GLU A 62 27.89 -22.19 -11.72
C GLU A 62 26.41 -22.01 -11.37
N LEU A 63 25.56 -22.97 -11.76
CA LEU A 63 24.12 -22.97 -11.41
C LEU A 63 23.89 -22.90 -9.90
N ARG A 64 24.71 -23.60 -9.10
CA ARG A 64 24.65 -23.50 -7.64
C ARG A 64 25.01 -22.09 -7.15
N GLY A 65 25.98 -21.44 -7.78
CA GLY A 65 26.35 -20.05 -7.51
C GLY A 65 25.20 -19.09 -7.84
N GLU A 66 24.62 -19.21 -9.02
CA GLU A 66 23.47 -18.40 -9.46
C GLU A 66 22.26 -18.57 -8.55
N MET A 67 21.90 -19.82 -8.19
CA MET A 67 20.84 -20.09 -7.21
C MET A 67 21.13 -19.47 -5.84
N GLY A 68 22.40 -19.44 -5.43
CA GLY A 68 22.85 -18.74 -4.23
C GLY A 68 22.63 -17.23 -4.32
N GLY A 69 22.99 -16.63 -5.46
CA GLY A 69 22.77 -15.22 -5.78
C GLY A 69 21.30 -14.84 -5.75
N LEU A 70 20.46 -15.59 -6.48
CA LEU A 70 19.00 -15.39 -6.51
C LEU A 70 18.37 -15.48 -5.12
N ARG A 71 18.84 -16.43 -4.29
CA ARG A 71 18.36 -16.55 -2.91
C ARG A 71 18.75 -15.33 -2.06
N GLY A 72 19.94 -14.78 -2.29
CA GLY A 72 20.40 -13.53 -1.68
C GLY A 72 19.53 -12.35 -2.07
N GLU A 73 19.29 -12.18 -3.38
CA GLU A 73 18.42 -11.12 -3.92
C GLU A 73 16.99 -11.22 -3.39
N MET A 74 16.38 -12.42 -3.38
CA MET A 74 15.06 -12.63 -2.76
C MET A 74 15.05 -12.28 -1.27
N GLY A 75 16.15 -12.56 -0.56
CA GLY A 75 16.32 -12.16 0.83
C GLY A 75 16.34 -10.63 0.99
N GLY A 76 17.08 -9.94 0.12
CA GLY A 76 17.14 -8.48 0.06
C GLY A 76 15.77 -7.86 -0.21
N LEU A 77 15.09 -8.31 -1.27
CA LEU A 77 13.74 -7.85 -1.63
C LEU A 77 12.73 -8.07 -0.50
N ARG A 78 12.79 -9.21 0.20
CA ARG A 78 11.93 -9.46 1.36
C ARG A 78 12.23 -8.47 2.50
N GLY A 79 13.50 -8.13 2.72
CA GLY A 79 13.92 -7.12 3.69
C GLY A 79 13.39 -5.73 3.34
N GLU A 80 13.58 -5.28 2.10
CA GLU A 80 13.08 -3.99 1.60
C GLU A 80 11.56 -3.91 1.70
N MET A 81 10.84 -4.96 1.31
CA MET A 81 9.38 -5.02 1.42
C MET A 81 8.91 -4.99 2.87
N GLY A 82 9.67 -5.60 3.79
CA GLY A 82 9.46 -5.47 5.23
C GLY A 82 9.64 -4.03 5.73
N GLY A 83 10.70 -3.35 5.28
CA GLY A 83 10.97 -1.95 5.60
C GLY A 83 9.88 -1.01 5.11
N LEU A 84 9.47 -1.12 3.84
CA LEU A 84 8.39 -0.34 3.26
C LEU A 84 7.06 -0.54 4.00
N ARG A 85 6.77 -1.77 4.42
CA ARG A 85 5.57 -2.06 5.22
C ARG A 85 5.62 -1.39 6.59
N GLY A 86 6.80 -1.34 7.21
CA GLY A 86 7.05 -0.60 8.46
C GLY A 86 6.81 0.90 8.30
N GLU A 87 7.45 1.52 7.31
CA GLU A 87 7.27 2.96 7.03
C GLU A 87 5.81 3.33 6.71
N MET A 88 5.11 2.45 5.99
CA MET A 88 3.70 2.64 5.68
C MET A 88 2.84 2.61 6.95
N ASN A 89 3.08 1.65 7.85
CA ASN A 89 2.37 1.58 9.14
C ASN A 89 2.61 2.86 9.96
N GLU A 90 3.86 3.31 10.09
CA GLU A 90 4.15 4.56 10.82
C GLU A 90 3.47 5.78 10.19
N ARG A 91 3.37 5.84 8.86
CA ARG A 91 2.63 6.90 8.17
C ARG A 91 1.13 6.83 8.48
N PHE A 92 0.55 5.64 8.52
CA PHE A 92 -0.84 5.44 8.91
C PHE A 92 -1.09 5.85 10.35
N ASP A 93 -0.21 5.49 11.28
CA ASP A 93 -0.32 5.88 12.70
C ASP A 93 -0.29 7.41 12.85
N ARG A 94 0.67 8.08 12.20
CA ARG A 94 0.73 9.56 12.18
C ARG A 94 -0.51 10.20 11.56
N MET A 95 -1.11 9.55 10.55
CA MET A 95 -2.34 10.03 9.93
C MET A 95 -3.52 9.89 10.90
N ASN A 96 -3.65 8.76 11.59
CA ASN A 96 -4.68 8.53 12.61
C ASN A 96 -4.59 9.57 13.72
N GLU A 97 -3.40 9.81 14.28
CA GLU A 97 -3.21 10.85 15.29
C GLU A 97 -3.62 12.24 14.79
N ARG A 98 -3.38 12.55 13.51
CA ARG A 98 -3.80 13.82 12.92
C ARG A 98 -5.32 13.90 12.78
N PHE A 99 -5.98 12.79 12.45
CA PHE A 99 -7.44 12.71 12.42
C PHE A 99 -8.03 12.90 13.82
N ASP A 100 -7.46 12.28 14.84
CA ASP A 100 -7.92 12.45 16.23
C ASP A 100 -7.82 13.91 16.67
N ARG A 101 -6.66 14.56 16.44
CA ARG A 101 -6.48 16.00 16.72
C ARG A 101 -7.46 16.89 15.94
N MET A 102 -7.80 16.51 14.72
CA MET A 102 -8.76 17.25 13.91
C MET A 102 -10.17 17.10 14.50
N ASN A 103 -10.53 15.90 14.94
CA ASN A 103 -11.82 15.62 15.56
C ASN A 103 -12.00 16.36 16.89
N GLU A 104 -10.94 16.44 17.69
CA GLU A 104 -10.91 17.27 18.91
C GLU A 104 -11.16 18.75 18.60
N ARG A 105 -10.49 19.30 17.57
CA ARG A 105 -10.71 20.69 17.13
C ARG A 105 -12.12 20.93 16.59
N PHE A 106 -12.70 19.98 15.87
CA PHE A 106 -14.10 20.08 15.43
C PHE A 106 -15.04 20.13 16.63
N THR A 107 -14.83 19.26 17.63
CA THR A 107 -15.62 19.26 18.87
C THR A 107 -15.48 20.58 19.63
N GLU A 108 -14.27 21.13 19.71
CA GLU A 108 -14.02 22.44 20.32
C GLU A 108 -14.72 23.57 19.56
N MET A 109 -14.65 23.54 18.23
CA MET A 109 -15.30 24.51 17.36
C MET A 109 -16.83 24.45 17.50
N GLU A 110 -17.43 23.26 17.57
CA GLU A 110 -18.86 23.07 17.82
C GLU A 110 -19.28 23.71 19.15
N ARG A 111 -18.54 23.43 20.24
CA ARG A 111 -18.82 24.07 21.54
C ARG A 111 -18.69 25.59 21.49
N HIS A 112 -17.69 26.12 20.80
CA HIS A 112 -17.52 27.56 20.65
C HIS A 112 -18.66 28.20 19.84
N PHE A 113 -19.15 27.52 18.80
CA PHE A 113 -20.31 27.97 18.04
C PHE A 113 -21.58 27.98 18.88
N GLU A 114 -21.83 26.92 19.65
CA GLU A 114 -22.97 26.81 20.56
C GLU A 114 -22.94 27.96 21.59
N ALA A 115 -21.80 28.17 22.24
CA ALA A 115 -21.62 29.28 23.19
C ALA A 115 -21.84 30.65 22.57
N ARG A 116 -21.40 30.88 21.32
CA ARG A 116 -21.66 32.13 20.61
C ARG A 116 -23.12 32.30 20.22
N PHE A 117 -23.80 31.22 19.86
CA PHE A 117 -25.22 31.26 19.51
C PHE A 117 -26.06 31.57 20.74
N ASP A 118 -25.75 30.97 21.89
CA ASP A 118 -26.38 31.28 23.17
C ASP A 118 -26.18 32.75 23.55
N GLN A 119 -24.94 33.24 23.48
CA GLN A 119 -24.65 34.66 23.72
C GLN A 119 -25.43 35.59 22.78
N MET A 120 -25.56 35.21 21.51
CA MET A 120 -26.32 35.99 20.53
C MET A 120 -27.81 35.99 20.86
N ASN A 121 -28.38 34.85 21.25
CA ASN A 121 -29.77 34.73 21.68
C ASN A 121 -30.05 35.59 22.91
N GLU A 122 -29.17 35.58 23.90
CA GLU A 122 -29.29 36.46 25.08
C GLU A 122 -29.32 37.94 24.70
N ARG A 123 -28.43 38.36 23.78
CA ARG A 123 -28.42 39.74 23.26
C ARG A 123 -29.68 40.08 22.49
N PHE A 124 -30.23 39.15 21.71
CA PHE A 124 -31.50 39.38 21.01
C PHE A 124 -32.64 39.58 22.00
N VAL A 125 -32.74 38.74 23.04
CA VAL A 125 -33.74 38.91 24.10
C VAL A 125 -33.57 40.24 24.83
N GLU A 126 -32.32 40.67 25.08
CA GLU A 126 -32.05 41.98 25.68
C GLU A 126 -32.50 43.14 24.77
N ILE A 127 -32.21 43.05 23.46
CA ILE A 127 -32.62 44.04 22.46
C ILE A 127 -34.16 44.11 22.38
N GLU A 128 -34.85 42.97 22.34
CA GLU A 128 -36.32 42.90 22.33
C GLU A 128 -36.91 43.61 23.54
N ARG A 129 -36.42 43.31 24.75
CA ARG A 129 -36.85 44.01 25.98
C ARG A 129 -36.58 45.50 25.94
N HIS A 130 -35.42 45.92 25.41
CA HIS A 130 -35.09 47.33 25.28
C HIS A 130 -36.04 48.06 24.31
N PHE A 131 -36.41 47.40 23.21
CA PHE A 131 -37.38 47.92 22.25
C PHE A 131 -38.78 48.03 22.84
N GLU A 132 -39.28 46.99 23.53
CA GLU A 132 -40.57 47.02 24.23
C GLU A 132 -40.63 48.19 25.21
N THR A 133 -39.60 48.34 26.06
CA THR A 133 -39.50 49.44 27.02
C THR A 133 -39.54 50.81 26.33
N ARG A 134 -38.85 50.99 25.20
CA ARG A 134 -38.87 52.25 24.45
C ARG A 134 -40.22 52.52 23.78
N LEU A 135 -40.86 51.49 23.23
CA LEU A 135 -42.18 51.60 22.60
C LEU A 135 -43.24 51.97 23.64
N ASP A 136 -43.21 51.37 24.82
CA ASP A 136 -44.10 51.70 25.93
C ASP A 136 -43.93 53.17 26.36
N GLN A 137 -42.68 53.61 26.54
CA GLN A 137 -42.38 55.01 26.88
C GLN A 137 -42.86 55.98 25.79
N MET A 138 -42.72 55.62 24.52
CA MET A 138 -43.18 56.45 23.40
C MET A 138 -44.71 56.49 23.33
N SER A 139 -45.37 55.35 23.52
CA SER A 139 -46.82 55.22 23.56
C SER A 139 -47.43 56.06 24.68
N GLU A 140 -46.89 55.99 25.89
CA GLU A 140 -47.34 56.81 27.02
C GLU A 140 -47.21 58.32 26.73
N ARG A 141 -46.06 58.75 26.18
CA ARG A 141 -45.85 60.17 25.81
C ARG A 141 -46.83 60.61 24.73
N MET A 142 -47.05 59.79 23.70
CA MET A 142 -48.01 60.08 22.64
C MET A 142 -49.43 60.18 23.21
N LEU A 143 -49.86 59.25 24.06
CA LEU A 143 -51.20 59.29 24.68
C LEU A 143 -51.40 60.53 25.53
N VAL A 144 -50.40 60.92 26.33
CA VAL A 144 -50.46 62.17 27.12
C VAL A 144 -50.54 63.39 26.19
N GLN A 145 -49.73 63.45 25.13
CA GLN A 145 -49.79 64.52 24.15
C GLN A 145 -51.15 64.58 23.45
N THR A 146 -51.69 63.45 22.99
CA THR A 146 -53.01 63.37 22.35
C THR A 146 -54.10 63.82 23.32
N ARG A 147 -54.05 63.43 24.59
CA ARG A 147 -55.03 63.86 25.61
C ARG A 147 -55.00 65.37 25.82
N TRP A 148 -53.83 65.99 25.88
CA TRP A 148 -53.71 67.45 25.98
C TRP A 148 -54.19 68.16 24.71
N LEU A 149 -53.85 67.65 23.52
CA LEU A 149 -54.28 68.22 22.24
C LEU A 149 -55.80 68.18 22.05
N ILE A 150 -56.47 67.09 22.42
CA ILE A 150 -57.94 67.02 22.38
C ILE A 150 -58.54 68.07 23.32
N GLY A 151 -57.96 68.25 24.52
CA GLY A 151 -58.39 69.26 25.47
C GLY A 151 -58.26 70.70 24.94
N THR A 152 -57.14 71.02 24.28
CA THR A 152 -56.94 72.37 23.70
C THR A 152 -57.87 72.63 22.53
N ILE A 153 -58.06 71.65 21.64
CA ILE A 153 -59.01 71.75 20.51
C ILE A 153 -60.44 71.96 21.02
N ALA A 154 -60.87 71.20 22.04
CA ALA A 154 -62.18 71.36 22.65
C ALA A 154 -62.36 72.76 23.27
N LEU A 155 -61.34 73.28 23.98
CA LEU A 155 -61.37 74.63 24.56
C LEU A 155 -61.53 75.70 23.47
N PHE A 156 -60.72 75.66 22.41
CA PHE A 156 -60.85 76.61 21.29
C PHE A 156 -62.24 76.53 20.63
N GLY A 157 -62.78 75.32 20.46
CA GLY A 157 -64.15 75.12 19.99
C GLY A 157 -65.17 75.82 20.87
N THR A 158 -65.10 75.63 22.20
CA THR A 158 -66.01 76.30 23.14
C THR A 158 -65.88 77.83 23.11
N ILE A 159 -64.66 78.36 22.99
CA ILE A 159 -64.42 79.81 22.87
C ILE A 159 -65.07 80.35 21.60
N LEU A 160 -64.88 79.68 20.46
CA LEU A 160 -65.51 80.06 19.20
C LEU A 160 -67.04 80.02 19.29
N THR A 161 -67.62 79.01 19.94
CA THR A 161 -69.07 78.92 20.16
C THR A 161 -69.59 80.07 21.01
N ILE A 162 -68.91 80.42 22.10
CA ILE A 162 -69.27 81.55 22.98
C ILE A 162 -69.18 82.87 22.22
N LEU A 163 -68.09 83.11 21.49
CA LEU A 163 -67.91 84.33 20.69
C LEU A 163 -69.01 84.48 19.63
N MET A 164 -69.35 83.38 18.96
CA MET A 164 -70.43 83.37 17.97
C MET A 164 -71.79 83.67 18.64
N ALA A 165 -72.07 83.12 19.82
CA ALA A 165 -73.28 83.43 20.56
C ALA A 165 -73.33 84.92 20.94
N ILE A 166 -72.25 85.49 21.46
CA ILE A 166 -72.17 86.92 21.80
C ILE A 166 -72.39 87.78 20.54
N ALA A 167 -71.79 87.40 19.41
CA ALA A 167 -71.95 88.11 18.15
C ALA A 167 -73.40 88.11 17.63
N GLN A 168 -74.19 87.06 17.90
CA GLN A 168 -75.62 87.01 17.56
C GLN A 168 -76.48 87.95 18.43
N PHE A 169 -76.00 88.32 19.63
CA PHE A 169 -76.67 89.28 20.52
C PHE A 169 -76.11 90.70 20.42
N ALA A 170 -75.12 90.94 19.56
CA ALA A 170 -74.63 92.27 19.25
C ALA A 170 -75.58 92.94 18.23
N PRO A 171 -76.19 94.10 18.57
CA PRO A 171 -77.22 94.77 17.77
C PRO A 171 -76.71 95.38 16.46
#